data_AF-A0A171AW42-F1
#
_entry.id   AF-A0A171AW42-F1
#
_cell.length_a   1.000
_cell.length_b   1.000
_cell.length_c   1.000
_cell.angle_alpha   90.00
_cell.angle_beta   90.00
_cell.angle_gamma   90.00
#
_symmetry.space_group_name_H-M   'P 1'
#
loop_
_entity.id
_entity.type
_entity.pdbx_description
1 polymer ?
#
loop_
_entity_poly.entity_id
_entity_poly.type
_entity_poly.pdbx_seq_one_letter_code
_entity_poly.pdbx_strand_id
1 'polypeptide(L)' 'MQKIYFGDVVVQHTRTGETRTISGKVYKESDTPPAVHMRGYVLKSIAPKERPSYQIIRFCTETAKHVGDTTY' A
#
# COMPACT_ATOMS: atom_id res chain seq x y z
N MET A 1 16.64 -1.53 -12.40
CA MET A 1 16.70 -0.43 -11.40
C MET A 1 15.26 -0.02 -11.13
N GLN A 2 14.78 -0.24 -9.92
CA GLN A 2 13.40 0.04 -9.50
C GLN A 2 13.42 1.20 -8.50
N LYS A 3 12.52 2.16 -8.66
CA LYS A 3 12.38 3.28 -7.71
C LYS A 3 11.63 2.83 -6.46
N ILE A 4 12.05 3.36 -5.32
CA ILE A 4 11.40 3.19 -4.02
C ILE A 4 10.68 4.49 -3.68
N TYR A 5 9.38 4.37 -3.42
CA TYR A 5 8.51 5.47 -3.07
C TYR A 5 8.11 5.39 -1.60
N PHE A 6 8.02 6.55 -0.96
CA PHE A 6 7.42 6.73 0.36
C PHE A 6 6.18 7.60 0.21
N GLY A 7 5.01 7.05 0.51
CA GLY A 7 3.77 7.79 0.36
C GLY A 7 2.57 7.04 0.88
N ASP A 8 1.44 7.29 0.24
CA ASP A 8 0.15 6.81 0.67
C ASP A 8 -0.29 5.57 -0.12
N VAL A 9 -1.07 4.73 0.55
CA VAL A 9 -1.67 3.52 -0.04
C VAL A 9 -3.17 3.53 0.25
N VAL A 10 -3.98 3.41 -0.80
CA VAL A 10 -5.43 3.31 -0.66
C VAL A 10 -5.81 1.85 -0.50
N VAL A 11 -6.52 1.57 0.58
CA VAL A 11 -7.12 0.27 0.87
C VAL A 11 -8.63 0.38 0.81
N GLN A 12 -9.29 -0.69 0.39
CA GLN A 12 -10.74 -0.76 0.31
C GLN A 12 -11.27 -1.91 1.14
N HIS A 13 -12.34 -1.67 1.88
CA HIS A 13 -13.10 -2.70 2.55
C HIS A 13 -13.92 -3.48 1.52
N THR A 14 -13.70 -4.79 1.41
CA THR A 14 -14.32 -5.65 0.38
C THR A 14 -15.83 -5.78 0.51
N ARG A 15 -16.36 -5.71 1.74
CA ARG A 15 -17.82 -5.81 2.01
C ARG A 15 -18.60 -4.50 1.81
N THR A 16 -18.07 -3.37 2.27
CA THR A 16 -18.78 -2.07 2.29
C THR A 16 -18.35 -1.14 1.16
N GLY A 17 -17.24 -1.45 0.49
CA GLY A 17 -16.64 -0.57 -0.51
C GLY A 17 -15.92 0.66 0.07
N GLU A 18 -15.90 0.81 1.39
CA GLU A 18 -15.29 1.96 2.08
C GLU A 18 -13.78 2.01 1.75
N THR A 19 -13.32 3.16 1.27
CA THR A 19 -11.90 3.38 0.99
C THR A 19 -11.25 4.11 2.16
N ARG A 20 -10.03 3.72 2.48
CA ARG A 20 -9.19 4.36 3.49
C ARG A 20 -7.80 4.57 2.93
N THR A 21 -7.22 5.71 3.25
CA THR A 21 -5.84 6.02 2.88
C THR A 21 -4.94 5.74 4.07
N ILE A 22 -3.91 4.93 3.85
CA ILE A 22 -2.88 4.61 4.84
C ILE A 22 -1.59 5.30 4.41
N SER A 23 -1.22 6.34 5.15
CA SER A 23 -0.01 7.11 4.88
C SER A 23 1.25 6.47 5.47
N GLY A 24 2.40 6.93 4.98
CA GLY A 24 3.71 6.58 5.53
C GLY A 24 4.16 5.15 5.20
N LYS A 25 3.88 4.70 3.98
CA LYS A 25 4.27 3.38 3.50
C LYS A 25 5.35 3.49 2.44
N VAL A 26 6.34 2.61 2.56
CA VAL A 26 7.38 2.40 1.56
C VAL A 26 6.93 1.30 0.61
N TYR A 27 6.95 1.55 -0.69
CA TYR A 27 6.64 0.59 -1.75
C TYR A 27 7.52 0.83 -2.97
N LYS A 28 7.68 -0.20 -3.80
CA LYS A 28 8.44 -0.12 -5.04
C LYS A 28 7.55 0.33 -6.19
N GLU A 29 8.18 0.86 -7.24
CA GLU A 29 7.50 1.19 -8.50
C GLU A 29 6.77 0.00 -9.13
N SER A 30 7.35 -1.19 -8.97
CA SER A 30 6.78 -2.45 -9.47
C SER A 30 5.62 -2.98 -8.62
N ASP A 31 5.38 -2.42 -7.43
CA ASP A 31 4.33 -2.91 -6.55
C ASP A 31 2.97 -2.47 -7.07
N THR A 32 2.28 -3.42 -7.71
CA THR A 32 0.92 -3.20 -8.23
C THR A 32 -0.11 -3.88 -7.32
N PRO A 33 -1.30 -3.28 -7.14
CA PRO A 33 -2.41 -3.93 -6.45
C PRO A 33 -2.72 -5.31 -7.09
N PRO A 34 -3.07 -6.33 -6.30
CA PRO A 34 -3.38 -6.29 -4.86
C PRO A 34 -2.17 -6.42 -3.92
N ALA A 35 -0.93 -6.47 -4.44
CA ALA A 35 0.33 -6.54 -3.69
C ALA A 35 0.25 -7.36 -2.39
N VAL A 36 -0.06 -8.67 -2.50
CA VAL A 36 -0.35 -9.55 -1.36
C VAL A 36 0.79 -9.56 -0.32
N HIS A 37 2.04 -9.48 -0.79
CA HIS A 37 3.23 -9.42 0.06
C HIS A 37 3.30 -8.13 0.92
N MET A 38 2.73 -7.02 0.44
CA MET A 38 2.66 -5.75 1.17
C MET A 38 1.49 -5.67 2.14
N ARG A 39 0.48 -6.55 2.00
CA ARG A 39 -0.76 -6.49 2.78
C ARG A 39 -0.52 -6.44 4.28
N GLY A 40 0.38 -7.29 4.80
CA GLY A 40 0.72 -7.30 6.23
C GLY A 40 1.36 -5.99 6.71
N TYR A 41 2.20 -5.37 5.88
CA TYR A 41 2.87 -4.11 6.18
C TYR A 41 1.91 -2.92 6.11
N VAL A 42 1.08 -2.84 5.07
CA VAL A 42 0.11 -1.74 4.88
C VAL A 42 -0.97 -1.80 5.96
N LEU A 43 -1.58 -2.97 6.18
CA LEU A 43 -2.70 -3.15 7.11
C LEU A 43 -2.26 -3.29 8.58
N LYS A 44 -0.98 -3.09 8.90
CA LYS A 44 -0.47 -3.19 10.28
C LYS A 44 -1.18 -2.24 11.25
N SER A 45 -1.59 -1.06 10.76
CA SER A 45 -2.34 -0.05 11.52
C SER A 45 -3.83 -0.38 11.70
N ILE A 46 -4.35 -1.37 10.98
CA ILE A 46 -5.74 -1.83 11.11
C ILE A 46 -5.80 -2.96 12.15
N ALA A 47 -6.90 -3.02 12.90
CA ALA A 47 -7.14 -4.07 13.89
C ALA A 47 -7.06 -5.46 13.24
N PRO A 48 -6.37 -6.44 13.85
CA PRO A 48 -6.15 -7.77 13.24
C PRO A 48 -7.42 -8.46 12.74
N LYS A 49 -8.54 -8.28 13.44
CA LYS A 49 -9.85 -8.86 13.09
C LYS A 49 -10.43 -8.28 11.79
N GLU A 50 -10.11 -7.04 11.45
CA GLU A 50 -10.66 -6.35 10.29
C GLU A 50 -9.77 -6.49 9.04
N ARG A 51 -8.46 -6.76 9.22
CA ARG A 51 -7.49 -6.91 8.11
C ARG A 51 -7.96 -7.84 6.97
N PRO A 52 -8.61 -9.00 7.22
CA PRO A 52 -9.08 -9.88 6.15
C PRO A 52 -10.07 -9.21 5.19
N SER A 53 -10.80 -8.20 5.67
CA SER A 53 -11.81 -7.47 4.92
C SER A 53 -11.25 -6.27 4.15
N TYR A 54 -9.96 -5.95 4.26
CA TYR A 54 -9.33 -4.89 3.50
C TYR A 54 -8.40 -5.43 2.42
N GLN A 55 -8.44 -4.81 1.24
CA GLN A 55 -7.56 -5.05 0.10
C GLN A 55 -6.84 -3.77 -0.33
N ILE A 56 -5.60 -3.87 -0.80
CA ILE A 56 -4.89 -2.73 -1.39
C ILE A 56 -5.44 -2.53 -2.80
N ILE A 57 -5.89 -1.31 -3.11
CA ILE A 57 -6.48 -0.99 -4.42
C ILE A 57 -5.64 0.01 -5.22
N ARG A 58 -4.80 0.82 -4.57
CA ARG A 58 -3.96 1.81 -5.24
C ARG A 58 -2.75 2.18 -4.40
N PHE A 59 -1.61 2.34 -5.07
CA PHE A 59 -0.42 3.01 -4.54
C PHE A 59 -0.38 4.43 -5.11
N CYS A 60 -0.28 5.44 -4.26
CA CYS A 60 -0.30 6.85 -4.69
C CYS A 60 1.10 7.32 -5.11
N THR A 61 1.66 6.71 -6.16
CA THR A 61 3.00 7.04 -6.68
C THR A 61 3.12 8.50 -7.11
N GLU A 62 2.04 9.10 -7.63
CA GLU A 62 1.97 10.50 -8.08
C GLU A 62 2.25 11.50 -6.96
N THR A 63 1.85 11.18 -5.72
CA THR A 63 2.03 12.06 -4.55
C THR A 63 3.13 11.55 -3.63
N ALA A 64 3.75 10.41 -3.94
CA ALA A 64 4.77 9.80 -3.12
C ALA A 64 6.13 10.44 -3.34
N LYS A 65 6.92 10.51 -2.28
CA LYS A 65 8.30 10.98 -2.32
C LYS A 65 9.21 9.85 -2.79
N HIS A 66 10.01 10.10 -3.82
CA HIS A 66 11.10 9.21 -4.18
C HIS A 66 12.16 9.19 -3.06
N VAL A 67 12.45 8.01 -2.52
CA VAL A 67 13.39 7.84 -1.39
C VAL A 67 14.66 7.09 -1.76
N GLY A 68 14.74 6.49 -2.94
CA GLY A 68 15.95 5.88 -3.47
C GLY A 68 15.66 4.82 -4.52
N ASP A 69 16.73 4.27 -5.09
CA ASP A 69 16.67 3.24 -6.14
C ASP A 69 17.20 1.91 -5.62
N THR A 70 16.59 0.80 -6.05
CA THR A 70 17.10 -0.55 -5.84
C THR A 70 17.46 -1.21 -7.17
N THR A 71 18.56 -1.96 -7.20
CA THR A 71 18.96 -2.78 -8.35
C THR A 71 18.39 -4.18 -8.31
N TYR A 72 17.90 -4.63 -7.14
CA TYR A 72 17.14 -5.87 -6.94
C TYR A 72 15.69 -5.75 -7.42
#